data_AF-A0A7J4FXH1-F1
#
_entry.id   AF-A0A7J4FXH1-F1
#
_cell.length_a   1.000
_cell.length_b   1.000
_cell.length_c   1.000
_cell.angle_alpha   90.00
_cell.angle_beta   90.00
_cell.angle_gamma   90.00
#
_symmetry.space_group_name_H-M   'P 1'
#
loop_
_entity.id
_entity.type
_entity.pdbx_description
1 polymer ?
#
loop_
_entity_poly.entity_id
_entity_poly.type
_entity_poly.pdbx_seq_one_letter_code
_entity_poly.pdbx_strand_id
1 'polypeptide(L)'
;MKTILLKPKGELPTGLECESIKPENFIGKNLEKISSIGVFLKGKKMPLHKFFTVKGKVAEKREEQRIVIKGDLSRVKRIGELMLGGTIIVKGDVGHHLGEFMKGGMIVVEGSAKSRIGTAMEGGTIDIMGNARNYVGCAALGETVGMVGGNILIHGNANFDIGRCIRGGEITILGNVYSFVGSYADGGTITIGSITQSRVGYKMKSGRLSVLDSNFKVPFYFRYLKDKSNFLVYRGDLSCEGRGLIYIKKSGF
;
A
#
# COMPACT_ATOMS: atom_id res chain seq x y z
N MET A 1 -19.98 -7.57 -12.72
CA MET A 1 -18.54 -7.87 -12.69
C MET A 1 -18.25 -9.25 -13.30
N LYS A 2 -17.30 -9.35 -14.24
CA LYS A 2 -16.79 -10.63 -14.75
C LYS A 2 -15.45 -10.96 -14.07
N THR A 3 -15.09 -12.24 -13.99
CA THR A 3 -13.94 -12.69 -13.19
C THR A 3 -12.99 -13.56 -13.98
N ILE A 4 -11.69 -13.24 -13.90
CA ILE A 4 -10.59 -14.12 -14.26
C ILE A 4 -9.98 -14.69 -13.00
N LEU A 5 -9.85 -16.01 -12.95
CA LEU A 5 -9.19 -16.77 -11.90
C LEU A 5 -7.78 -17.15 -12.35
N LEU A 6 -6.79 -16.76 -11.55
CA LEU A 6 -5.41 -17.19 -11.66
C LEU A 6 -5.10 -18.15 -10.49
N LYS A 7 -4.53 -19.32 -10.79
CA LYS A 7 -4.05 -20.26 -9.78
C LYS A 7 -2.59 -20.60 -10.07
N PRO A 8 -1.65 -20.41 -9.13
CA PRO A 8 -0.27 -20.85 -9.28
C PRO A 8 -0.17 -22.34 -9.61
N LYS A 9 0.74 -22.69 -10.53
CA LYS A 9 1.10 -24.06 -10.88
C LYS A 9 2.21 -24.52 -9.93
N GLY A 10 1.83 -24.83 -8.70
CA GLY A 10 2.78 -25.17 -7.64
C GLY A 10 3.44 -23.94 -7.03
N GLU A 11 4.63 -24.13 -6.44
CA GLU A 11 5.39 -23.06 -5.80
C GLU A 11 5.98 -22.10 -6.84
N LEU A 12 5.80 -20.80 -6.63
CA LEU A 12 6.28 -19.77 -7.54
C LEU A 12 7.76 -19.43 -7.28
N PRO A 13 8.56 -19.19 -8.32
CA PRO A 13 9.97 -18.88 -8.14
C PRO A 13 10.18 -17.49 -7.53
N THR A 14 11.28 -17.30 -6.80
CA THR A 14 11.68 -15.98 -6.27
C THR A 14 12.08 -15.02 -7.38
N GLY A 15 11.58 -13.79 -7.29
CA GLY A 15 11.88 -12.75 -8.27
C GLY A 15 11.01 -12.84 -9.51
N LEU A 16 9.87 -13.52 -9.42
CA LEU A 16 8.81 -13.40 -10.41
C LEU A 16 8.15 -12.01 -10.25
N GLU A 17 8.14 -11.24 -11.33
CA GLU A 17 7.52 -9.92 -11.43
C GLU A 17 6.30 -10.03 -12.33
N CYS A 18 5.17 -9.54 -11.83
CA CYS A 18 3.86 -9.72 -12.43
C CYS A 18 3.11 -8.39 -12.55
N GLU A 19 3.82 -7.35 -12.96
CA GLU A 19 3.27 -6.02 -13.30
C GLU A 19 2.18 -6.10 -14.35
N SER A 20 2.22 -7.14 -15.18
CA SER A 20 1.21 -7.34 -16.22
C SER A 20 -0.13 -7.87 -15.69
N ILE A 21 -0.20 -8.36 -14.45
CA ILE A 21 -1.44 -8.84 -13.84
C ILE A 21 -2.25 -7.64 -13.33
N LYS A 22 -3.05 -7.06 -14.24
CA LYS A 22 -4.01 -5.99 -13.96
C LYS A 22 -5.16 -5.98 -14.99
N PRO A 23 -6.36 -5.50 -14.63
CA PRO A 23 -7.53 -5.48 -15.52
C PRO A 23 -7.30 -4.87 -16.90
N GLU A 24 -6.60 -3.73 -16.96
CA GLU A 24 -6.25 -3.03 -18.21
C GLU A 24 -5.59 -3.96 -19.24
N ASN A 25 -4.74 -4.88 -18.77
CA ASN A 25 -4.05 -5.81 -19.64
C ASN A 25 -4.93 -6.99 -20.09
N PHE A 26 -6.11 -7.18 -19.52
CA PHE A 26 -6.98 -8.34 -19.80
C PHE A 26 -8.15 -7.97 -20.72
N ILE A 27 -8.66 -6.74 -20.64
CA ILE A 27 -9.76 -6.27 -21.47
C ILE A 27 -9.44 -6.42 -22.97
N GLY A 28 -10.44 -6.82 -23.75
CA GLY A 28 -10.34 -7.05 -25.20
C GLY A 28 -9.54 -8.30 -25.61
N LYS A 29 -9.04 -9.10 -24.65
CA LYS A 29 -8.28 -10.32 -24.92
C LYS A 29 -9.11 -11.57 -24.62
N ASN A 30 -8.88 -12.64 -25.36
CA ASN A 30 -9.37 -13.98 -25.01
C ASN A 30 -8.42 -14.65 -23.98
N LEU A 31 -8.81 -15.81 -23.46
CA LEU A 31 -8.04 -16.51 -22.42
C LEU A 31 -6.65 -16.95 -22.88
N GLU A 32 -6.48 -17.29 -24.16
CA GLU A 32 -5.18 -17.65 -24.74
C GLU A 32 -4.23 -16.46 -24.75
N LYS A 33 -4.70 -15.30 -25.22
CA LYS A 33 -3.93 -14.05 -25.21
C LYS A 33 -3.57 -13.62 -23.79
N ILE A 34 -4.49 -13.74 -22.83
CA ILE A 34 -4.21 -13.47 -21.41
C ILE A 34 -3.14 -14.43 -20.87
N SER A 35 -3.28 -15.72 -21.17
CA SER A 35 -2.34 -16.76 -20.79
C SER A 35 -0.93 -16.51 -21.31
N SER A 36 -0.79 -15.85 -22.45
CA SER A 36 0.51 -15.53 -23.08
C SER A 36 1.05 -14.14 -22.74
N ILE A 37 0.38 -13.38 -21.87
CA ILE A 37 0.90 -12.09 -21.40
C ILE A 37 2.27 -12.30 -20.74
N GLY A 38 3.20 -11.39 -21.03
CA GLY A 38 4.56 -11.44 -20.48
C GLY A 38 4.60 -11.07 -18.99
N VAL A 39 5.25 -11.92 -18.22
CA VAL A 39 5.73 -11.68 -16.85
C VAL A 39 7.24 -11.84 -16.84
N PHE A 40 7.95 -11.33 -15.83
CA PHE A 40 9.41 -11.39 -15.81
C PHE A 40 9.90 -12.30 -14.69
N LEU A 41 10.86 -13.17 -15.00
CA LEU A 41 11.59 -13.92 -14.00
C LEU A 41 13.06 -13.54 -14.10
N LYS A 42 13.57 -12.82 -13.09
CA LYS A 42 14.97 -12.35 -13.06
C LYS A 42 15.38 -11.64 -14.36
N GLY A 43 14.53 -10.72 -14.84
CA GLY A 43 14.75 -9.94 -16.06
C GLY A 43 14.41 -10.65 -17.38
N LYS A 44 14.12 -11.96 -17.37
CA LYS A 44 13.70 -12.69 -18.58
C LYS A 44 12.19 -12.69 -18.72
N LYS A 45 11.67 -12.23 -19.88
CA LYS A 45 10.25 -12.26 -20.20
C LYS A 45 9.79 -13.69 -20.47
N MET A 46 8.72 -14.10 -19.79
CA MET A 46 8.13 -15.44 -19.85
C MET A 46 6.61 -15.30 -19.94
N PRO A 47 5.89 -16.26 -20.55
CA PRO A 47 4.43 -16.18 -20.60
C PRO A 47 3.79 -16.54 -19.26
N LEU A 48 2.68 -15.88 -18.93
CA LEU A 48 1.94 -16.06 -17.68
C LEU A 48 1.54 -17.52 -17.41
N HIS A 49 1.15 -18.25 -18.46
CA HIS A 49 0.70 -19.63 -18.36
C HIS A 49 1.77 -20.61 -17.88
N LYS A 50 3.05 -20.20 -17.90
CA LYS A 50 4.12 -21.02 -17.33
C LYS A 50 4.01 -21.10 -15.80
N PHE A 51 3.42 -20.10 -15.16
CA PHE A 51 3.31 -19.99 -13.70
C PHE A 51 1.88 -20.10 -13.20
N PHE A 52 0.88 -19.72 -14.00
CA PHE A 52 -0.52 -19.71 -13.58
C PHE A 52 -1.41 -20.48 -14.55
N THR A 53 -2.47 -21.10 -14.03
CA THR A 53 -3.64 -21.47 -14.85
C THR A 53 -4.57 -20.27 -14.94
N VAL A 54 -5.07 -19.96 -16.13
CA VAL A 54 -6.02 -18.87 -16.37
C VAL A 54 -7.39 -19.46 -16.70
N LYS A 55 -8.43 -19.05 -15.98
CA LYS A 55 -9.82 -19.44 -16.24
C LYS A 55 -10.75 -18.25 -16.03
N GLY A 56 -11.94 -18.29 -16.63
CA GLY A 56 -13.01 -17.34 -16.34
C GLY A 56 -13.46 -16.53 -17.54
N LYS A 57 -13.96 -15.31 -17.30
CA LYS A 57 -14.57 -14.45 -18.31
C LYS A 57 -14.00 -13.04 -18.24
N VAL A 58 -13.78 -12.45 -19.41
CA VAL A 58 -13.28 -11.09 -19.58
C VAL A 58 -14.45 -10.12 -19.73
N ALA A 59 -14.47 -9.08 -18.91
CA ALA A 59 -15.46 -8.01 -18.96
C ALA A 59 -15.29 -7.15 -20.23
N GLU A 60 -16.31 -6.37 -20.56
CA GLU A 60 -16.22 -5.39 -21.65
C GLU A 60 -15.48 -4.13 -21.20
N LYS A 61 -15.71 -3.71 -19.95
CA LYS A 61 -15.08 -2.55 -19.32
C LYS A 61 -14.15 -2.99 -18.19
N ARG A 62 -13.02 -2.29 -18.02
CA ARG A 62 -12.01 -2.61 -17.01
C ARG A 62 -12.54 -2.47 -15.58
N GLU A 63 -13.44 -1.52 -15.33
CA GLU A 63 -14.06 -1.27 -14.03
C GLU A 63 -14.88 -2.48 -13.54
N GLU A 64 -15.37 -3.29 -14.47
CA GLU A 64 -16.16 -4.49 -14.17
C GLU A 64 -15.33 -5.78 -14.13
N GLN A 65 -14.03 -5.69 -14.41
CA GLN A 65 -13.13 -6.82 -14.43
C GLN A 65 -12.54 -7.05 -13.04
N ARG A 66 -12.78 -8.26 -12.54
CA ARG A 66 -12.16 -8.78 -11.32
C ARG A 66 -11.11 -9.84 -11.67
N ILE A 67 -9.94 -9.78 -11.06
CA ILE A 67 -8.92 -10.83 -11.10
C ILE A 67 -8.82 -11.43 -9.71
N VAL A 68 -9.07 -12.73 -9.58
CA VAL A 68 -8.90 -13.45 -8.32
C VAL A 68 -7.69 -14.35 -8.46
N ILE A 69 -6.73 -14.23 -7.55
CA ILE A 69 -5.54 -15.06 -7.49
C ILE A 69 -5.61 -15.94 -6.25
N LYS A 70 -5.66 -17.25 -6.44
CA LYS A 70 -5.76 -18.23 -5.34
C LYS A 70 -4.44 -18.93 -5.11
N GLY A 71 -3.75 -18.59 -4.01
CA GLY A 71 -2.48 -19.20 -3.62
C GLY A 71 -1.50 -18.17 -3.07
N ASP A 72 -0.34 -18.66 -2.62
CA ASP A 72 0.72 -17.81 -2.07
C ASP A 72 1.50 -17.10 -3.19
N LEU A 73 1.52 -15.77 -3.13
CA LEU A 73 2.29 -14.87 -4.00
C LEU A 73 3.41 -14.15 -3.24
N SER A 74 3.80 -14.62 -2.05
CA SER A 74 4.85 -14.02 -1.21
C SER A 74 6.19 -13.85 -1.94
N ARG A 75 6.44 -14.66 -2.98
CA ARG A 75 7.64 -14.64 -3.84
C ARG A 75 7.48 -13.82 -5.13
N VAL A 76 6.29 -13.29 -5.37
CA VAL A 76 5.90 -12.51 -6.57
C VAL A 76 5.87 -11.02 -6.26
N LYS A 77 6.37 -10.20 -7.17
CA LYS A 77 6.43 -8.75 -7.03
C LYS A 77 5.53 -8.04 -8.04
N ARG A 78 5.26 -6.76 -7.78
CA ARG A 78 4.69 -5.79 -8.74
C ARG A 78 3.24 -6.09 -9.16
N ILE A 79 2.50 -6.86 -8.36
CA ILE A 79 1.07 -7.10 -8.62
C ILE A 79 0.31 -5.77 -8.56
N GLY A 80 -0.50 -5.48 -9.59
CA GLY A 80 -1.30 -4.25 -9.67
C GLY A 80 -0.49 -2.97 -9.87
N GLU A 81 0.76 -3.06 -10.28
CA GLU A 81 1.56 -1.87 -10.63
C GLU A 81 0.89 -1.06 -11.75
N LEU A 82 0.88 0.26 -11.60
CA LEU A 82 0.23 1.23 -12.49
C LEU A 82 -1.27 1.00 -12.68
N MET A 83 -1.94 0.24 -11.78
CA MET A 83 -3.34 -0.13 -11.99
C MET A 83 -4.26 1.11 -12.04
N LEU A 84 -5.17 1.11 -13.01
CA LEU A 84 -6.15 2.17 -13.30
C LEU A 84 -7.51 1.51 -13.61
N GLY A 85 -8.17 0.99 -12.58
CA GLY A 85 -9.55 0.49 -12.62
C GLY A 85 -9.70 -1.03 -12.45
N GLY A 86 -10.89 -1.46 -12.06
CA GLY A 86 -11.23 -2.86 -11.76
C GLY A 86 -10.73 -3.33 -10.40
N THR A 87 -10.71 -4.64 -10.19
CA THR A 87 -10.39 -5.23 -8.88
C THR A 87 -9.42 -6.41 -8.98
N ILE A 88 -8.41 -6.45 -8.11
CA ILE A 88 -7.56 -7.62 -7.86
C ILE A 88 -7.84 -8.14 -6.45
N ILE A 89 -8.09 -9.44 -6.29
CA ILE A 89 -8.23 -10.10 -4.99
C ILE A 89 -7.19 -11.22 -4.91
N VAL A 90 -6.28 -11.14 -3.94
CA VAL A 90 -5.31 -12.18 -3.64
C VAL A 90 -5.76 -12.95 -2.40
N LYS A 91 -6.10 -14.21 -2.59
CA LYS A 91 -6.43 -15.16 -1.52
C LYS A 91 -5.15 -15.83 -1.01
N GLY A 92 -4.30 -15.06 -0.33
CA GLY A 92 -2.98 -15.46 0.14
C GLY A 92 -2.08 -14.27 0.41
N ASP A 93 -0.79 -14.54 0.67
CA ASP A 93 0.23 -13.50 0.84
C ASP A 93 0.73 -12.97 -0.50
N VAL A 94 1.32 -11.77 -0.50
CA VAL A 94 1.93 -11.15 -1.67
C VAL A 94 3.31 -10.59 -1.36
N GLY A 95 4.20 -10.57 -2.36
CA GLY A 95 5.55 -10.05 -2.22
C GLY A 95 5.63 -8.53 -2.24
N HIS A 96 6.69 -8.02 -2.85
CA HIS A 96 7.05 -6.59 -2.81
C HIS A 96 6.36 -5.80 -3.94
N HIS A 97 6.32 -4.48 -3.82
CA HIS A 97 5.86 -3.58 -4.89
C HIS A 97 4.36 -3.73 -5.24
N LEU A 98 3.52 -4.10 -4.27
CA LEU A 98 2.08 -4.22 -4.47
C LEU A 98 1.49 -2.83 -4.78
N GLY A 99 0.81 -2.68 -5.92
CA GLY A 99 0.16 -1.42 -6.29
C GLY A 99 1.13 -0.23 -6.44
N GLU A 100 2.39 -0.49 -6.78
CA GLU A 100 3.36 0.57 -7.07
C GLU A 100 2.85 1.44 -8.24
N PHE A 101 2.91 2.77 -8.09
CA PHE A 101 2.37 3.77 -9.02
C PHE A 101 0.88 3.60 -9.37
N MET A 102 0.09 2.93 -8.51
CA MET A 102 -1.34 2.73 -8.73
C MET A 102 -2.09 4.07 -8.80
N LYS A 103 -2.96 4.22 -9.79
CA LYS A 103 -3.74 5.46 -10.00
C LYS A 103 -5.25 5.27 -9.86
N GLY A 104 -5.74 4.02 -9.82
CA GLY A 104 -7.15 3.73 -9.57
C GLY A 104 -7.47 2.23 -9.51
N GLY A 105 -8.69 1.90 -9.07
CA GLY A 105 -9.14 0.52 -8.86
C GLY A 105 -8.94 0.06 -7.42
N MET A 106 -9.12 -1.25 -7.18
CA MET A 106 -9.05 -1.85 -5.85
C MET A 106 -8.17 -3.11 -5.84
N ILE A 107 -7.30 -3.23 -4.84
CA ILE A 107 -6.50 -4.43 -4.57
C ILE A 107 -6.83 -4.89 -3.15
N VAL A 108 -7.28 -6.13 -2.99
CA VAL A 108 -7.54 -6.76 -1.70
C VAL A 108 -6.60 -7.95 -1.51
N VAL A 109 -5.93 -8.02 -0.36
CA VAL A 109 -5.05 -9.12 0.01
C VAL A 109 -5.57 -9.75 1.30
N GLU A 110 -6.04 -11.00 1.23
CA GLU A 110 -6.53 -11.74 2.40
C GLU A 110 -5.39 -12.16 3.35
N GLY A 111 -4.14 -12.16 2.87
CA GLY A 111 -2.94 -12.43 3.67
C GLY A 111 -2.11 -11.18 3.97
N SER A 112 -0.80 -11.37 4.12
CA SER A 112 0.19 -10.31 4.35
C SER A 112 0.88 -9.86 3.06
N ALA A 113 1.39 -8.64 3.06
CA ALA A 113 2.20 -8.09 1.98
C ALA A 113 3.63 -7.82 2.47
N LYS A 114 4.62 -7.87 1.58
CA LYS A 114 6.01 -7.51 1.94
C LYS A 114 6.21 -5.99 1.96
N SER A 115 7.29 -5.49 1.36
CA SER A 115 7.67 -4.08 1.42
C SER A 115 7.30 -3.34 0.14
N ARG A 116 7.27 -2.00 0.21
CA ARG A 116 6.98 -1.09 -0.92
C ARG A 116 5.56 -1.25 -1.45
N ILE A 117 4.59 -1.16 -0.54
CA ILE A 117 3.17 -1.19 -0.90
C ILE A 117 2.74 0.22 -1.28
N GLY A 118 2.10 0.39 -2.43
CA GLY A 118 1.58 1.69 -2.87
C GLY A 118 2.66 2.77 -3.03
N THR A 119 3.89 2.37 -3.40
CA THR A 119 4.96 3.34 -3.67
C THR A 119 4.53 4.33 -4.74
N ALA A 120 4.61 5.63 -4.44
CA ALA A 120 4.15 6.72 -5.32
C ALA A 120 2.73 6.52 -5.88
N MET A 121 1.81 6.02 -5.05
CA MET A 121 0.39 5.85 -5.40
C MET A 121 -0.29 7.21 -5.63
N GLU A 122 -1.04 7.30 -6.73
CA GLU A 122 -1.82 8.48 -7.14
C GLU A 122 -3.32 8.33 -6.82
N GLY A 123 -3.83 7.11 -6.74
CA GLY A 123 -5.25 6.85 -6.52
C GLY A 123 -5.61 5.37 -6.40
N GLY A 124 -6.85 5.07 -6.03
CA GLY A 124 -7.36 3.71 -5.81
C GLY A 124 -7.35 3.29 -4.34
N THR A 125 -7.54 1.99 -4.09
CA THR A 125 -7.60 1.42 -2.74
C THR A 125 -6.79 0.12 -2.65
N ILE A 126 -5.95 0.02 -1.63
CA ILE A 126 -5.24 -1.21 -1.26
C ILE A 126 -5.70 -1.60 0.15
N ASP A 127 -6.25 -2.80 0.30
CA ASP A 127 -6.72 -3.35 1.57
C ASP A 127 -6.00 -4.67 1.87
N ILE A 128 -5.30 -4.73 3.00
CA ILE A 128 -4.46 -5.87 3.43
C ILE A 128 -4.93 -6.34 4.80
N MET A 129 -5.47 -7.56 4.85
CA MET A 129 -5.98 -8.17 6.07
C MET A 129 -4.87 -8.57 7.05
N GLY A 130 -3.69 -8.93 6.53
CA GLY A 130 -2.53 -9.31 7.32
C GLY A 130 -1.60 -8.15 7.64
N ASN A 131 -0.30 -8.47 7.70
CA ASN A 131 0.75 -7.50 8.00
C ASN A 131 1.34 -6.90 6.72
N ALA A 132 1.95 -5.74 6.85
CA ALA A 132 2.87 -5.16 5.89
C ALA A 132 4.30 -5.18 6.45
N ARG A 133 5.30 -5.06 5.57
CA ARG A 133 6.69 -4.83 6.00
C ARG A 133 7.02 -3.34 5.98
N ASN A 134 7.96 -2.94 5.12
CA ASN A 134 8.55 -1.60 5.15
C ASN A 134 8.04 -0.76 3.97
N TYR A 135 8.19 0.56 4.05
CA TYR A 135 8.00 1.47 2.92
C TYR A 135 6.57 1.51 2.35
N VAL A 136 5.55 1.57 3.22
CA VAL A 136 4.15 1.68 2.79
C VAL A 136 3.85 3.12 2.36
N GLY A 137 3.32 3.33 1.16
CA GLY A 137 2.94 4.65 0.64
C GLY A 137 4.10 5.64 0.49
N CYS A 138 5.33 5.13 0.38
CA CYS A 138 6.53 5.96 0.30
C CYS A 138 6.82 6.47 -1.10
N ALA A 139 7.70 7.47 -1.20
CA ALA A 139 8.40 7.80 -2.44
C ALA A 139 9.20 6.62 -3.00
N ALA A 140 9.32 6.62 -4.33
CA ALA A 140 10.25 5.75 -5.03
C ALA A 140 11.70 6.11 -4.62
N LEU A 141 12.63 5.19 -4.89
CA LEU A 141 14.02 5.39 -4.51
C LEU A 141 14.60 6.61 -5.24
N GLY A 142 15.18 7.55 -4.49
CA GLY A 142 15.75 8.80 -5.04
C GLY A 142 14.72 9.93 -5.17
N GLU A 143 13.43 9.64 -5.06
CA GLU A 143 12.37 10.62 -5.24
C GLU A 143 12.01 11.37 -3.95
N THR A 144 11.55 12.60 -4.13
CA THR A 144 11.09 13.47 -3.03
C THR A 144 9.58 13.61 -2.95
N VAL A 145 8.85 12.99 -3.88
CA VAL A 145 7.39 12.94 -3.92
C VAL A 145 6.95 11.49 -3.77
N GLY A 146 6.20 11.23 -2.70
CA GLY A 146 5.64 9.93 -2.37
C GLY A 146 4.23 9.73 -2.88
N MET A 147 3.42 9.02 -2.09
CA MET A 147 2.00 8.89 -2.35
C MET A 147 1.33 10.29 -2.39
N VAL A 148 0.54 10.54 -3.43
CA VAL A 148 -0.18 11.80 -3.65
C VAL A 148 -1.70 11.64 -3.54
N GLY A 149 -2.20 10.41 -3.58
CA GLY A 149 -3.62 10.10 -3.46
C GLY A 149 -3.89 8.60 -3.28
N GLY A 150 -5.15 8.25 -3.08
CA GLY A 150 -5.60 6.87 -2.81
C GLY A 150 -5.64 6.53 -1.32
N ASN A 151 -6.07 5.30 -1.03
CA ASN A 151 -6.26 4.79 0.33
C ASN A 151 -5.51 3.45 0.51
N ILE A 152 -4.72 3.34 1.57
CA ILE A 152 -4.07 2.08 1.97
C ILE A 152 -4.57 1.73 3.37
N LEU A 153 -5.21 0.58 3.51
CA LEU A 153 -5.63 0.01 4.79
C LEU A 153 -4.85 -1.28 5.06
N ILE A 154 -4.21 -1.34 6.23
CA ILE A 154 -3.54 -2.53 6.74
C ILE A 154 -4.15 -2.87 8.11
N HIS A 155 -4.76 -4.04 8.20
CA HIS A 155 -5.42 -4.49 9.42
C HIS A 155 -4.42 -4.99 10.47
N GLY A 156 -3.28 -5.52 10.05
CA GLY A 156 -2.21 -5.97 10.94
C GLY A 156 -1.18 -4.88 11.27
N ASN A 157 0.05 -5.34 11.48
CA ASN A 157 1.19 -4.50 11.79
C ASN A 157 1.95 -4.05 10.54
N ALA A 158 2.73 -3.00 10.68
CA ALA A 158 3.78 -2.65 9.72
C ALA A 158 5.11 -2.44 10.43
N ASN A 159 6.19 -2.34 9.66
CA ASN A 159 7.52 -2.22 10.24
C ASN A 159 8.01 -0.77 10.20
N PHE A 160 8.86 -0.39 9.23
CA PHE A 160 9.45 0.95 9.22
C PHE A 160 9.19 1.74 7.93
N ASP A 161 9.31 3.07 8.04
CA ASP A 161 9.09 4.05 6.98
C ASP A 161 7.68 3.94 6.37
N ILE A 162 6.70 4.49 7.07
CA ILE A 162 5.32 4.59 6.58
C ILE A 162 5.08 6.01 6.06
N GLY A 163 4.63 6.15 4.82
CA GLY A 163 4.28 7.43 4.20
C GLY A 163 5.45 8.39 4.08
N ARG A 164 6.68 7.89 3.86
CA ARG A 164 7.84 8.77 3.64
C ARG A 164 7.61 9.63 2.40
N CYS A 165 7.73 10.94 2.55
CA CYS A 165 7.48 11.94 1.51
C CYS A 165 6.03 11.96 0.98
N ILE A 166 5.05 11.47 1.74
CA ILE A 166 3.62 11.57 1.37
C ILE A 166 3.23 13.04 1.13
N ARG A 167 2.42 13.27 0.10
CA ARG A 167 1.84 14.58 -0.27
C ARG A 167 0.31 14.57 -0.22
N GLY A 168 -0.31 13.40 -0.33
CA GLY A 168 -1.75 13.25 -0.30
C GLY A 168 -2.16 11.79 -0.16
N GLY A 169 -3.46 11.55 -0.05
CA GLY A 169 -4.02 10.22 0.22
C GLY A 169 -4.02 9.85 1.71
N GLU A 170 -4.50 8.65 1.99
CA GLU A 170 -4.70 8.12 3.33
C GLU A 170 -4.01 6.77 3.53
N ILE A 171 -3.27 6.64 4.63
CA ILE A 171 -2.67 5.38 5.07
C ILE A 171 -3.18 5.07 6.47
N THR A 172 -3.87 3.95 6.65
CA THR A 172 -4.36 3.50 7.95
C THR A 172 -3.78 2.13 8.27
N ILE A 173 -3.10 2.03 9.41
CA ILE A 173 -2.51 0.79 9.93
C ILE A 173 -3.11 0.55 11.31
N LEU A 174 -3.99 -0.45 11.44
CA LEU A 174 -4.72 -0.68 12.68
C LEU A 174 -3.81 -1.23 13.80
N GLY A 175 -2.73 -1.92 13.45
CA GLY A 175 -1.78 -2.49 14.38
C GLY A 175 -0.66 -1.55 14.81
N ASN A 176 0.44 -2.16 15.25
CA ASN A 176 1.68 -1.50 15.65
C ASN A 176 2.56 -1.21 14.42
N VAL A 177 3.23 -0.07 14.45
CA VAL A 177 4.33 0.26 13.55
C VAL A 177 5.64 0.26 14.33
N TYR A 178 6.73 -0.25 13.76
CA TYR A 178 7.99 -0.27 14.49
C TYR A 178 8.60 1.13 14.65
N SER A 179 8.82 1.86 13.55
CA SER A 179 9.51 3.17 13.58
C SER A 179 9.28 3.98 12.31
N PHE A 180 9.54 5.29 12.36
CA PHE A 180 9.47 6.22 11.22
C PHE A 180 8.11 6.25 10.51
N VAL A 181 7.26 7.18 10.92
CA VAL A 181 5.95 7.42 10.31
C VAL A 181 5.86 8.88 9.83
N GLY A 182 5.47 9.08 8.57
CA GLY A 182 5.26 10.41 7.98
C GLY A 182 6.54 11.25 7.86
N SER A 183 7.70 10.60 7.71
CA SER A 183 8.96 11.34 7.54
C SER A 183 8.95 12.12 6.23
N TYR A 184 9.31 13.40 6.27
CA TYR A 184 9.26 14.32 5.13
C TYR A 184 7.85 14.50 4.53
N ALA A 185 6.79 14.20 5.29
CA ALA A 185 5.42 14.41 4.84
C ALA A 185 5.16 15.90 4.55
N ASP A 186 4.43 16.15 3.46
CA ASP A 186 3.98 17.48 3.05
C ASP A 186 2.56 17.35 2.50
N GLY A 187 1.70 16.81 3.36
CA GLY A 187 0.30 16.51 3.10
C GLY A 187 -0.06 15.08 3.52
N GLY A 188 -1.20 14.60 3.01
CA GLY A 188 -1.72 13.28 3.34
C GLY A 188 -2.18 13.11 4.79
N THR A 189 -2.81 11.95 5.03
CA THR A 189 -3.25 11.52 6.36
C THR A 189 -2.69 10.13 6.65
N ILE A 190 -2.07 9.96 7.83
CA ILE A 190 -1.66 8.63 8.31
C ILE A 190 -2.28 8.38 9.68
N THR A 191 -2.90 7.23 9.86
CA THR A 191 -3.41 6.77 11.15
C THR A 191 -2.74 5.44 11.51
N ILE A 192 -2.21 5.35 12.72
CA ILE A 192 -1.58 4.12 13.23
C ILE A 192 -2.19 3.74 14.59
N GLY A 193 -2.31 2.44 14.85
CA GLY A 193 -2.76 1.92 16.15
C GLY A 193 -1.78 2.30 17.26
N SER A 194 -0.54 1.85 17.14
CA SER A 194 0.55 2.16 18.08
C SER A 194 1.89 2.26 17.36
N ILE A 195 2.92 2.71 18.07
CA ILE A 195 4.28 2.75 17.54
C ILE A 195 5.31 2.38 18.60
N THR A 196 6.27 1.54 18.25
CA THR A 196 7.29 1.03 19.18
C THR A 196 8.40 2.05 19.42
N GLN A 197 8.96 2.65 18.37
CA GLN A 197 9.94 3.72 18.47
C GLN A 197 9.29 5.03 18.07
N SER A 198 9.25 6.01 18.99
CA SER A 198 8.60 7.32 18.80
C SER A 198 9.28 8.23 17.77
N ARG A 199 9.38 7.79 16.51
CA ARG A 199 9.90 8.54 15.37
C ARG A 199 8.73 8.85 14.44
N VAL A 200 8.00 9.91 14.75
CA VAL A 200 6.81 10.35 14.01
C VAL A 200 7.05 11.75 13.48
N GLY A 201 6.68 12.00 12.22
CA GLY A 201 6.70 13.31 11.61
C GLY A 201 8.08 13.96 11.45
N TYR A 202 9.16 13.19 11.40
CA TYR A 202 10.51 13.74 11.19
C TYR A 202 10.57 14.54 9.88
N LYS A 203 10.97 15.82 9.94
CA LYS A 203 10.98 16.77 8.81
C LYS A 203 9.62 16.94 8.12
N MET A 204 8.52 16.72 8.83
CA MET A 204 7.16 16.92 8.32
C MET A 204 6.85 18.41 8.15
N LYS A 205 6.51 18.81 6.92
CA LYS A 205 6.10 20.17 6.54
C LYS A 205 4.60 20.40 6.72
N SER A 206 3.77 19.45 6.34
CA SER A 206 2.31 19.52 6.43
C SER A 206 1.68 18.13 6.43
N GLY A 207 0.36 18.03 6.63
CA GLY A 207 -0.40 16.77 6.72
C GLY A 207 -0.88 16.45 8.14
N ARG A 208 -1.51 15.29 8.29
CA ARG A 208 -2.05 14.80 9.57
C ARG A 208 -1.54 13.40 9.89
N LEU A 209 -1.00 13.22 11.09
CA LEU A 209 -0.67 11.91 11.66
C LEU A 209 -1.54 11.68 12.89
N SER A 210 -2.15 10.51 13.02
CA SER A 210 -2.93 10.12 14.20
C SER A 210 -2.36 8.85 14.81
N VAL A 211 -2.12 8.84 16.12
CA VAL A 211 -1.70 7.66 16.90
C VAL A 211 -2.82 7.34 17.88
N LEU A 212 -3.35 6.12 17.78
CA LEU A 212 -4.51 5.71 18.58
C LEU A 212 -4.14 5.23 19.99
N ASP A 213 -2.86 4.93 20.23
CA ASP A 213 -2.31 4.63 21.55
C ASP A 213 -2.16 5.92 22.39
N SER A 214 -2.93 5.99 23.48
CA SER A 214 -2.91 7.13 24.41
C SER A 214 -1.62 7.26 25.22
N ASN A 215 -0.80 6.22 25.30
CA ASN A 215 0.49 6.24 25.99
C ASN A 215 1.62 6.78 25.13
N PHE A 216 1.36 7.09 23.85
CA PHE A 216 2.36 7.57 22.94
C PHE A 216 2.95 8.92 23.40
N LYS A 217 4.28 8.94 23.55
CA LYS A 217 5.04 10.15 23.84
C LYS A 217 5.41 10.86 22.55
N VAL A 218 4.88 12.06 22.37
CA VAL A 218 5.13 12.89 21.20
C VAL A 218 6.60 13.35 21.17
N PRO A 219 7.29 13.33 20.01
CA PRO A 219 8.67 13.79 19.92
C PRO A 219 8.83 15.27 20.29
N PHE A 220 9.97 15.63 20.89
CA PHE A 220 10.25 16.98 21.43
C PHE A 220 10.15 18.12 20.39
N TYR A 221 10.32 17.80 19.10
CA TYR A 221 10.23 18.75 18.00
C TYR A 221 8.78 19.03 17.54
N PHE A 222 7.80 18.54 18.30
CA PHE A 222 6.40 18.90 18.20
C PHE A 222 5.94 19.58 19.48
N ARG A 223 5.23 20.70 19.34
CA ARG A 223 4.66 21.44 20.46
C ARG A 223 3.17 21.16 20.60
N TYR A 224 2.69 21.01 21.84
CA TYR A 224 1.26 20.95 22.12
C TYR A 224 0.55 22.20 21.59
N LEU A 225 -0.53 21.99 20.86
CA LEU A 225 -1.35 23.05 20.26
C LEU A 225 -2.63 23.25 21.04
N LYS A 226 -3.44 22.18 21.18
CA LYS A 226 -4.75 22.21 21.84
C LYS A 226 -5.31 20.80 22.03
N ASP A 227 -6.36 20.74 22.82
CA ASP A 227 -7.30 19.63 22.84
C ASP A 227 -8.33 19.76 21.72
N LYS A 228 -8.71 18.63 21.12
CA LYS A 228 -9.80 18.56 20.14
C LYS A 228 -10.55 17.24 20.27
N SER A 229 -11.77 17.29 20.81
CA SER A 229 -12.58 16.10 21.11
C SER A 229 -11.76 15.08 21.91
N ASN A 230 -11.68 13.83 21.41
CA ASN A 230 -10.96 12.72 22.05
C ASN A 230 -9.47 12.70 21.71
N PHE A 231 -8.90 13.80 21.21
CA PHE A 231 -7.49 13.88 20.83
C PHE A 231 -6.77 15.06 21.48
N LEU A 232 -5.49 14.83 21.82
CA LEU A 232 -4.48 15.86 22.04
C LEU A 232 -3.84 16.20 20.69
N VAL A 233 -3.74 17.47 20.35
CA VAL A 233 -3.20 17.92 19.06
C VAL A 233 -1.88 18.65 19.26
N TYR A 234 -0.89 18.25 18.48
CA TYR A 234 0.46 18.82 18.45
C TYR A 234 0.79 19.35 17.06
N ARG A 235 1.64 20.36 16.98
CA ARG A 235 2.10 20.98 15.72
C ARG A 235 3.62 20.97 15.63
N GLY A 236 4.12 20.66 14.43
CA GLY A 236 5.54 20.56 14.09
C GLY A 236 5.70 20.10 12.64
N ASP A 237 6.87 19.67 12.18
CA ASP A 237 8.14 19.56 12.89
C ASP A 237 8.81 20.94 13.01
N LEU A 238 9.05 21.41 14.25
CA LEU A 238 9.62 22.73 14.52
C LEU A 238 11.04 22.87 13.97
N SER A 239 11.78 21.78 13.77
CA SER A 239 13.15 21.79 13.22
C SER A 239 13.22 22.13 11.72
N CYS A 240 12.08 22.24 11.05
CA CYS A 240 11.98 22.65 9.65
C CYS A 240 10.80 23.60 9.41
N GLU A 241 10.36 24.32 10.45
CA GLU A 241 9.23 25.25 10.40
C GLU A 241 7.93 24.60 9.89
N GLY A 242 7.80 23.30 10.16
CA GLY A 242 6.67 22.49 9.74
C GLY A 242 5.37 22.89 10.44
N ARG A 243 4.26 22.65 9.73
CA ARG A 243 2.88 22.88 10.18
C ARG A 243 2.04 21.60 10.16
N GLY A 244 2.69 20.44 10.10
CA GLY A 244 2.06 19.14 10.27
C GLY A 244 1.41 19.00 11.65
N LEU A 245 0.37 18.17 11.70
CA LEU A 245 -0.40 17.94 12.92
C LEU A 245 -0.28 16.49 13.37
N ILE A 246 0.05 16.28 14.63
CA ILE A 246 -0.03 14.98 15.29
C ILE A 246 -1.23 14.97 16.23
N TYR A 247 -2.08 13.95 16.10
CA TYR A 247 -3.26 13.70 16.92
C TYR A 247 -3.03 12.45 17.77
N ILE A 248 -3.06 12.57 19.09
CA ILE A 248 -2.91 11.44 20.02
C ILE A 248 -4.25 11.20 20.69
N LYS A 249 -4.75 9.96 20.64
CA LYS A 249 -6.01 9.62 21.30
C LYS A 249 -5.87 9.82 22.82
N LYS A 250 -6.85 10.45 23.46
CA LYS A 250 -6.91 10.59 24.92
C LYS A 250 -7.23 9.25 25.57
N SER A 251 -6.73 9.01 26.77
CA SER A 251 -7.14 7.86 27.59
C SER A 251 -8.61 7.99 28.00
N GLY A 252 -9.31 6.85 28.12
CA GLY A 252 -10.67 6.81 28.67
C GLY A 252 -11.83 7.09 27.70
N PHE A 253 -11.58 7.13 26.39
CA PHE A 253 -12.59 7.28 25.33
C PHE A 253 -12.40 6.27 24.20
#